data_AF-A0A9D2UI61-F1
#
_entry.id   AF-A0A9D2UI61-F1
#
_cell.length_a   1.000
_cell.length_b   1.000
_cell.length_c   1.000
_cell.angle_alpha   90.00
_cell.angle_beta   90.00
_cell.angle_gamma   90.00
#
_symmetry.space_group_name_H-M   'P 1'
#
loop_
_entity.id
_entity.type
_entity.pdbx_description
1 polymer ?
#
loop_
_entity_poly.entity_id
_entity_poly.type
_entity_poly.pdbx_seq_one_letter_code
_entity_poly.pdbx_strand_id
1 'polypeptide(L)'
;MRNIISYRKSLLFALLTLLPFAQASAANEATGYAVLGGTLLFAVLFVVMVLHMGYVLFKGKSYKQEFTADYFREKRRLKIETLTAAKEKAEQDAQDPKNAGKEQPVIVIPETDPTDEEVEQCYALLEEAFDCWTVISGAGEEELRTPTKMKQIRKSKKALDKVIDLCPYEETVINRLNELCHIINVSEERSFNGSKMLIWISVIVGVVGAFLSKSWEFPTFLASGLVLYWVASRTPQFLIEKRAERGGGNIFSGLIGGAFAAVATAKTYKTVTKWSDGTTTTDYDNSETWISIVIAVVICVVLACLLYFWAMLNYLRNYVFYF
;
A
#
# COMPACT_ATOMS: atom_id res chain seq x y z
N MET A 1 32.82 -5.09 3.32
CA MET A 1 32.41 -3.86 2.59
C MET A 1 32.54 -3.93 1.05
N ARG A 2 32.87 -5.07 0.42
CA ARG A 2 32.88 -5.19 -1.06
C ARG A 2 31.52 -5.54 -1.68
N ASN A 3 30.59 -6.12 -0.91
CA ASN A 3 29.29 -6.57 -1.44
C ASN A 3 28.23 -5.46 -1.56
N ILE A 4 28.38 -4.34 -0.83
CA ILE A 4 27.43 -3.20 -0.88
C ILE A 4 27.60 -2.36 -2.16
N ILE A 5 28.79 -2.41 -2.78
CA ILE A 5 29.10 -1.64 -3.99
C ILE A 5 28.51 -2.32 -5.25
N SER A 6 28.36 -3.65 -5.22
CA SER A 6 27.77 -4.41 -6.34
C SER A 6 26.26 -4.14 -6.49
N TYR A 7 25.51 -4.08 -5.39
CA TYR A 7 24.08 -3.75 -5.41
C TYR A 7 23.79 -2.32 -5.86
N ARG A 8 24.66 -1.35 -5.55
CA ARG A 8 24.51 0.03 -6.03
C ARG A 8 24.63 0.13 -7.55
N LYS A 9 25.49 -0.67 -8.18
CA LYS A 9 25.63 -0.70 -9.64
C LYS A 9 24.39 -1.30 -10.32
N SER A 10 23.82 -2.39 -9.80
CA SER A 10 22.58 -2.97 -10.36
C SER A 10 21.35 -2.08 -10.18
N LEU A 11 21.24 -1.34 -9.07
CA LEU A 11 20.11 -0.44 -8.83
C LEU A 11 20.22 0.86 -9.66
N LEU A 12 21.43 1.36 -9.88
CA LEU A 12 21.71 2.41 -10.86
C LEU A 12 21.47 1.92 -12.30
N PHE A 13 21.81 0.67 -12.63
CA PHE A 13 21.55 0.09 -13.95
C PHE A 13 20.04 -0.07 -14.22
N ALA A 14 19.26 -0.50 -13.22
CA ALA A 14 17.80 -0.58 -13.33
C ALA A 14 17.12 0.80 -13.48
N LEU A 15 17.72 1.85 -12.90
CA LEU A 15 17.33 3.25 -13.13
C LEU A 15 17.79 3.77 -14.50
N LEU A 16 18.91 3.26 -15.03
CA LEU A 16 19.46 3.63 -16.34
C LEU A 16 18.80 2.89 -17.52
N THR A 17 18.22 1.70 -17.31
CA THR A 17 17.51 0.94 -18.36
C THR A 17 16.16 1.55 -18.75
N LEU A 18 15.74 2.65 -18.13
CA LEU A 18 14.59 3.47 -18.55
C LEU A 18 14.96 4.57 -19.57
N LEU A 19 16.23 4.63 -20.00
CA LEU A 19 16.72 5.57 -21.03
C LEU A 19 16.74 5.07 -22.50
N PRO A 20 16.06 4.00 -22.98
CA PRO A 20 16.11 3.70 -24.42
C PRO A 20 15.16 4.56 -25.26
N PHE A 21 14.38 5.48 -24.67
CA PHE A 21 13.49 6.38 -25.42
C PHE A 21 14.14 7.71 -25.89
N ALA A 22 15.42 7.94 -25.59
CA ALA A 22 16.11 9.17 -25.98
C ALA A 22 16.65 9.18 -27.43
N GLN A 23 16.54 8.06 -28.17
CA GLN A 23 16.94 7.99 -29.59
C GLN A 23 15.73 8.17 -30.53
N ALA A 24 14.93 9.21 -30.32
CA ALA A 24 13.92 9.62 -31.30
C ALA A 24 13.68 11.14 -31.28
N SER A 25 14.42 11.85 -32.13
CA SER A 25 13.96 12.94 -33.01
C SER A 25 15.06 13.98 -33.24
N ALA A 26 16.00 13.66 -34.12
CA ALA A 26 16.91 14.65 -34.72
C ALA A 26 16.19 15.45 -35.83
N ALA A 27 15.01 16.01 -35.55
CA ALA A 27 14.22 16.72 -36.57
C ALA A 27 13.66 18.09 -36.15
N ASN A 28 13.57 18.43 -34.86
CA ASN A 28 13.18 19.78 -34.43
C ASN A 28 13.58 20.03 -32.97
N GLU A 29 14.41 21.04 -32.71
CA GLU A 29 14.90 21.37 -31.36
C GLU A 29 13.76 21.60 -30.35
N ALA A 30 12.65 22.21 -30.79
CA ALA A 30 11.48 22.42 -29.94
C ALA A 30 10.79 21.10 -29.53
N THR A 31 10.75 20.12 -30.44
CA THR A 31 10.24 18.77 -30.12
C THR A 31 11.20 18.01 -29.22
N GLY A 32 12.51 18.23 -29.38
CA GLY A 32 13.55 17.68 -28.51
C GLY A 32 13.37 18.13 -27.06
N TYR A 33 13.23 19.42 -26.80
CA TYR A 33 13.02 19.94 -25.44
C TYR A 33 11.68 19.50 -24.83
N ALA A 34 10.61 19.39 -25.64
CA ALA A 34 9.32 18.91 -25.16
C ALA A 34 9.37 17.43 -24.74
N VAL A 35 10.01 16.58 -25.54
CA VAL A 35 10.21 15.14 -25.22
C VAL A 35 11.12 14.98 -24.00
N LEU A 36 12.21 15.76 -23.92
CA LEU A 36 13.16 15.71 -22.82
C LEU A 36 12.54 16.23 -21.51
N GLY A 37 11.74 17.31 -21.59
CA GLY A 37 10.94 17.81 -20.47
C GLY A 37 9.88 16.81 -20.00
N GLY A 38 9.16 16.17 -20.93
CA GLY A 38 8.16 15.16 -20.61
C GLY A 38 8.76 13.90 -19.97
N THR A 39 9.89 13.42 -20.48
CA THR A 39 10.60 12.26 -19.89
C THR A 39 11.17 12.57 -18.51
N LEU A 40 11.73 13.76 -18.30
CA LEU A 40 12.16 14.22 -16.97
C LEU A 40 11.01 14.29 -15.98
N LEU A 41 9.88 14.89 -16.37
CA LEU A 41 8.69 14.96 -15.51
C LEU A 41 8.21 13.56 -15.14
N PHE A 42 8.13 12.64 -16.09
CA PHE A 42 7.74 11.26 -15.84
C PHE A 42 8.70 10.56 -14.88
N ALA A 43 10.01 10.74 -15.05
CA ALA A 43 11.02 10.18 -14.16
C ALA A 43 10.89 10.73 -12.72
N VAL A 44 10.66 12.05 -12.56
CA VAL A 44 10.44 12.67 -11.25
C VAL A 44 9.19 12.12 -10.59
N LEU A 45 8.07 12.05 -11.32
CA LEU A 45 6.82 11.48 -10.79
C LEU A 45 6.99 10.02 -10.37
N PHE A 46 7.74 9.24 -11.14
CA PHE A 46 8.05 7.86 -10.83
C PHE A 46 8.89 7.73 -9.54
N VAL A 47 9.92 8.56 -9.37
CA VAL A 47 10.72 8.60 -8.14
C VAL A 47 9.86 8.99 -6.94
N VAL A 48 9.02 10.02 -7.06
CA VAL A 48 8.09 10.43 -6.00
C VAL A 48 7.15 9.28 -5.63
N MET A 49 6.60 8.57 -6.62
CA MET A 49 5.75 7.41 -6.41
C MET A 49 6.47 6.31 -5.62
N VAL A 50 7.67 5.92 -6.04
CA VAL A 50 8.47 4.88 -5.37
C VAL A 50 8.84 5.30 -3.95
N LEU A 51 9.27 6.54 -3.75
CA LEU A 51 9.61 7.08 -2.43
C LEU A 51 8.39 7.14 -1.51
N HIS A 52 7.23 7.56 -2.01
CA HIS A 52 5.99 7.59 -1.24
C HIS A 52 5.57 6.18 -0.81
N MET A 53 5.60 5.20 -1.73
CA MET A 53 5.31 3.81 -1.38
C MET A 53 6.30 3.26 -0.36
N GLY A 54 7.60 3.53 -0.54
CA GLY A 54 8.66 3.15 0.39
C GLY A 54 8.46 3.75 1.77
N TYR A 55 8.16 5.04 1.86
CA TYR A 55 7.87 5.74 3.12
C TYR A 55 6.68 5.13 3.84
N VAL A 56 5.57 4.88 3.12
CA VAL A 56 4.35 4.32 3.71
C VAL A 56 4.58 2.90 4.21
N LEU A 57 5.37 2.08 3.51
CA LEU A 57 5.73 0.73 3.96
C LEU A 57 6.71 0.75 5.14
N PHE A 58 7.66 1.69 5.15
CA PHE A 58 8.66 1.80 6.21
C PHE A 58 8.11 2.40 7.51
N LYS A 59 7.08 3.25 7.43
CA LYS A 59 6.41 3.84 8.59
C LYS A 59 5.95 2.78 9.61
N GLY A 60 5.57 1.59 9.13
CA GLY A 60 5.19 0.46 9.96
C GLY A 60 3.94 0.71 10.80
N LYS A 61 3.81 -0.01 11.93
CA LYS A 61 2.70 0.14 12.88
C LYS A 61 2.75 1.52 13.55
N SER A 62 1.57 2.11 13.76
CA SER A 62 1.45 3.42 14.40
C SER A 62 1.67 3.33 15.91
N TYR A 63 1.18 2.27 16.54
CA TYR A 63 1.40 1.98 17.95
C TYR A 63 2.26 0.71 18.05
N LYS A 64 3.50 0.84 18.52
CA LYS A 64 4.49 -0.26 18.55
C LYS A 64 4.62 -0.96 19.89
N GLN A 65 4.06 -0.35 20.94
CA GLN A 65 4.21 -0.76 22.32
C GLN A 65 2.82 -1.05 22.87
N GLU A 66 2.71 -2.05 23.74
CA GLU A 66 1.55 -2.18 24.61
C GLU A 66 1.72 -1.20 25.77
N PHE A 67 0.68 -0.41 26.02
CA PHE A 67 0.72 0.56 27.10
C PHE A 67 0.42 -0.14 28.42
N THR A 68 1.19 0.17 29.45
CA THR A 68 1.00 -0.35 30.81
C THR A 68 0.78 0.80 31.79
N ALA A 69 0.23 0.51 32.97
CA ALA A 69 0.08 1.51 34.03
C ALA A 69 1.44 2.10 34.42
N ASP A 70 2.48 1.27 34.51
CA ASP A 70 3.84 1.70 34.81
C ASP A 70 4.41 2.65 33.74
N TYR A 71 4.15 2.36 32.46
CA TYR A 71 4.53 3.24 31.36
C TYR A 71 3.92 4.64 31.52
N PHE A 72 2.62 4.72 31.83
CA PHE A 72 1.96 6.02 32.01
C PHE A 72 2.40 6.73 33.29
N ARG A 73 2.68 6.00 34.37
CA ARG A 73 3.24 6.56 35.62
C ARG A 73 4.60 7.21 35.36
N GLU A 74 5.49 6.50 34.67
CA GLU A 74 6.79 7.03 34.30
C GLU A 74 6.66 8.22 33.35
N LYS A 75 5.80 8.14 32.33
CA LYS A 75 5.56 9.24 31.39
C LYS A 75 5.03 10.49 32.08
N ARG A 76 4.07 10.37 33.02
CA ARG A 76 3.56 11.52 33.79
C ARG A 76 4.61 12.06 34.74
N ARG A 77 5.41 11.21 35.42
CA ARG A 77 6.53 11.64 36.28
C ARG A 77 7.53 12.51 35.50
N LEU A 78 7.98 12.04 34.34
CA LEU A 78 8.88 12.80 33.47
C LEU A 78 8.24 14.12 32.98
N LYS A 79 6.94 14.11 32.69
CA LYS A 79 6.19 15.32 32.33
C LYS A 79 6.16 16.34 33.48
N ILE A 80 5.95 15.89 34.71
CA ILE A 80 5.96 16.75 35.91
C ILE A 80 7.38 17.32 36.14
N GLU A 81 8.41 16.48 36.09
CA GLU A 81 9.81 16.89 36.26
C GLU A 81 10.22 17.96 35.23
N THR A 82 9.86 17.76 33.97
CA THR A 82 10.16 18.71 32.88
C THR A 82 9.38 20.02 33.02
N LEU A 83 8.10 19.98 33.40
CA LEU A 83 7.31 21.18 33.65
C LEU A 83 7.80 21.96 34.87
N THR A 84 8.24 21.26 35.92
CA THR A 84 8.80 21.86 37.12
C THR A 84 10.11 22.57 36.81
N ALA A 85 11.03 21.89 36.10
CA ALA A 85 12.29 22.50 35.66
C ALA A 85 12.06 23.70 34.71
N ALA A 86 11.05 23.62 33.83
CA ALA A 86 10.70 24.74 32.95
C ALA A 86 10.14 25.93 33.73
N LYS A 87 9.35 25.69 34.78
CA LYS A 87 8.83 26.71 35.68
C LYS A 87 9.95 27.39 36.47
N GLU A 88 10.84 26.60 37.08
CA GLU A 88 12.00 27.13 37.81
C GLU A 88 12.90 27.99 36.90
N LYS A 89 13.13 27.54 35.66
CA LYS A 89 13.89 28.32 34.68
C LYS A 89 13.17 29.62 34.28
N ALA A 90 11.85 29.57 34.07
CA ALA A 90 11.06 30.76 33.75
C ALA A 90 11.07 31.78 34.92
N GLU A 91 11.05 31.31 36.16
CA GLU A 91 11.17 32.13 37.36
C GLU A 91 12.58 32.75 37.49
N GLN A 92 13.64 32.00 37.16
CA GLN A 92 15.02 32.52 37.12
C GLN A 92 15.21 33.56 36.01
N ASP A 93 14.69 33.30 34.81
CA ASP A 93 14.75 34.21 33.66
C ASP A 93 13.95 35.50 33.91
N ALA A 94 12.94 35.45 34.78
CA ALA A 94 12.17 36.61 35.21
C ALA A 94 12.88 37.47 36.27
N GLN A 95 13.83 36.91 37.01
CA GLN A 95 14.69 37.64 37.95
C GLN A 95 15.88 38.32 37.26
N ASP A 96 16.17 38.00 35.98
CA ASP A 96 17.14 38.74 35.17
C ASP A 96 16.60 40.15 34.83
N PRO A 97 17.30 41.23 35.23
CA PRO A 97 16.87 42.61 34.99
C PRO A 97 16.68 42.96 33.50
N LYS A 98 17.17 42.12 32.56
CA LYS A 98 16.97 42.31 31.12
C LYS A 98 15.61 41.83 30.59
N ASN A 99 14.84 41.06 31.37
CA ASN A 99 13.54 40.47 30.96
C ASN A 99 12.36 40.93 31.83
N ALA A 100 12.58 41.82 32.79
CA ALA A 100 11.55 42.40 33.65
C ALA A 100 10.52 43.20 32.84
N GLY A 101 9.43 42.55 32.42
CA GLY A 101 8.35 43.18 31.64
C GLY A 101 7.67 42.28 30.60
N LYS A 102 8.11 41.04 30.40
CA LYS A 102 7.42 40.07 29.54
C LYS A 102 6.41 39.25 30.35
N GLU A 103 5.19 39.10 29.82
CA GLU A 103 4.16 38.19 30.37
C GLU A 103 4.72 36.77 30.45
N GLN A 104 4.67 36.18 31.65
CA GLN A 104 5.14 34.82 31.88
C GLN A 104 4.06 33.81 31.49
N PRO A 105 4.43 32.68 30.87
CA PRO A 105 3.49 31.58 30.66
C PRO A 105 3.09 30.98 32.01
N VAL A 106 1.79 30.89 32.27
CA VAL A 106 1.27 30.15 33.44
C VAL A 106 1.49 28.65 33.20
N ILE A 107 2.48 28.08 33.88
CA ILE A 107 2.79 26.64 33.83
C ILE A 107 1.99 25.95 34.94
N VAL A 108 0.91 25.27 34.57
CA VAL A 108 0.12 24.42 35.47
C VAL A 108 0.80 23.06 35.56
N ILE A 109 1.20 22.66 36.75
CA ILE A 109 1.79 21.34 37.02
C ILE A 109 0.60 20.38 37.28
N PRO A 110 0.45 19.30 36.49
CA PRO A 110 -0.62 18.34 36.72
C PRO A 110 -0.41 17.60 38.05
N GLU A 111 -1.51 17.22 38.70
CA GLU A 111 -1.49 16.45 39.94
C GLU A 111 -0.84 15.08 39.73
N THR A 112 -0.29 14.51 40.81
CA THR A 112 0.42 13.22 40.77
C THR A 112 -0.51 12.08 40.39
N ASP A 113 -1.78 12.15 40.79
CA ASP A 113 -2.82 11.20 40.41
C ASP A 113 -3.77 11.85 39.38
N PRO A 114 -4.39 11.06 38.47
CA PRO A 114 -5.34 11.56 37.50
C PRO A 114 -6.61 11.97 38.23
N THR A 115 -7.12 13.15 37.94
CA THR A 115 -8.41 13.58 38.48
C THR A 115 -9.53 12.75 37.85
N ASP A 116 -10.63 12.52 38.58
CA ASP A 116 -11.80 11.79 38.05
C ASP A 116 -12.31 12.38 36.72
N GLU A 117 -12.21 13.71 36.55
CA GLU A 117 -12.52 14.41 35.31
C GLU A 117 -11.60 14.00 34.13
N GLU A 118 -10.31 13.77 34.38
CA GLU A 118 -9.37 13.32 33.33
C GLU A 118 -9.67 11.88 32.89
N VAL A 119 -10.13 11.04 33.83
CA VAL A 119 -10.54 9.67 33.56
C VAL A 119 -11.83 9.65 32.72
N GLU A 120 -12.84 10.44 33.09
CA GLU A 120 -14.07 10.58 32.30
C GLU A 120 -13.78 11.08 30.87
N GLN A 121 -12.88 12.05 30.73
CA GLN A 121 -12.42 12.52 29.42
C GLN A 121 -11.72 11.42 28.61
N CYS A 122 -10.94 10.54 29.24
CA CYS A 122 -10.34 9.41 28.56
C CYS A 122 -11.41 8.47 28.00
N TYR A 123 -12.42 8.11 28.79
CA TYR A 123 -13.54 7.28 28.32
C TYR A 123 -14.29 7.94 27.17
N ALA A 124 -14.62 9.23 27.28
CA ALA A 124 -15.30 9.96 26.22
C ALA A 124 -14.52 9.96 24.89
N LEU A 125 -13.19 10.09 24.96
CA LEU A 125 -12.31 10.03 23.78
C LEU A 125 -12.20 8.62 23.19
N LEU A 126 -12.15 7.58 24.02
CA LEU A 126 -12.13 6.18 23.58
C LEU A 126 -13.44 5.81 22.88
N GLU A 127 -14.58 6.21 23.45
CA GLU A 127 -15.89 6.02 22.82
C GLU A 127 -16.04 6.86 21.55
N GLU A 128 -15.56 8.11 21.52
CA GLU A 128 -15.54 8.90 20.27
C GLU A 128 -14.75 8.19 19.15
N ALA A 129 -13.64 7.53 19.52
CA ALA A 129 -12.82 6.77 18.60
C ALA A 129 -13.54 5.52 18.07
N PHE A 130 -14.24 4.80 18.94
CA PHE A 130 -15.01 3.60 18.62
C PHE A 130 -16.31 3.92 17.85
N ASP A 131 -16.99 5.00 18.22
CA ASP A 131 -18.26 5.41 17.62
C ASP A 131 -18.14 5.86 16.19
N CYS A 132 -16.96 6.34 15.80
CA CYS A 132 -16.74 6.72 14.42
C CYS A 132 -16.57 5.53 13.47
N TRP A 133 -16.44 4.30 13.98
CA TRP A 133 -16.24 3.08 13.19
C TRP A 133 -17.53 2.52 12.61
N THR A 134 -17.41 1.70 11.57
CA THR A 134 -18.55 1.02 10.95
C THR A 134 -18.86 -0.27 11.70
N VAL A 135 -20.15 -0.51 11.96
CA VAL A 135 -20.65 -1.76 12.55
C VAL A 135 -20.57 -2.88 11.52
N ILE A 136 -20.02 -4.03 11.92
CA ILE A 136 -19.81 -5.22 11.09
C ILE A 136 -20.59 -6.43 11.63
N SER A 137 -21.11 -6.37 12.87
CA SER A 137 -21.88 -7.48 13.45
C SER A 137 -23.21 -7.74 12.73
N GLY A 138 -23.62 -9.02 12.73
CA GLY A 138 -24.95 -9.44 12.34
C GLY A 138 -25.99 -9.07 13.40
N ALA A 139 -27.27 -9.00 13.02
CA ALA A 139 -28.34 -8.64 13.95
C ALA A 139 -28.41 -9.63 15.14
N GLY A 140 -28.11 -9.16 16.36
CA GLY A 140 -28.24 -9.93 17.60
C GLY A 140 -26.92 -10.32 18.29
N GLU A 141 -25.76 -9.98 17.75
CA GLU A 141 -24.44 -10.18 18.37
C GLU A 141 -23.88 -8.86 18.97
N GLU A 142 -22.86 -8.94 19.83
CA GLU A 142 -22.14 -7.76 20.34
C GLU A 142 -21.73 -6.83 19.18
N GLU A 143 -21.86 -5.52 19.37
CA GLU A 143 -21.56 -4.53 18.32
C GLU A 143 -20.07 -4.50 17.99
N LEU A 144 -19.65 -5.36 17.07
CA LEU A 144 -18.30 -5.35 16.53
C LEU A 144 -18.18 -4.22 15.51
N ARG A 145 -17.28 -3.27 15.78
CA ARG A 145 -17.00 -2.16 14.89
C ARG A 145 -15.55 -2.18 14.43
N THR A 146 -15.30 -1.90 13.16
CA THR A 146 -13.94 -1.68 12.65
C THR A 146 -13.89 -0.48 11.70
N PRO A 147 -12.74 0.20 11.56
CA PRO A 147 -12.63 1.33 10.66
C PRO A 147 -12.52 0.88 9.20
N THR A 148 -13.48 1.26 8.35
CA THR A 148 -13.49 0.95 6.90
C THR A 148 -13.04 2.13 6.03
N LYS A 149 -12.81 3.31 6.63
CA LYS A 149 -12.39 4.53 5.93
C LYS A 149 -11.15 5.13 6.58
N MET A 150 -10.24 5.63 5.74
CA MET A 150 -9.04 6.34 6.20
C MET A 150 -9.36 7.58 7.05
N LYS A 151 -10.51 8.23 6.82
CA LYS A 151 -10.98 9.35 7.66
C LYS A 151 -11.29 8.91 9.10
N GLN A 152 -11.87 7.72 9.27
CA GLN A 152 -12.17 7.15 10.59
C GLN A 152 -10.85 6.83 11.30
N ILE A 153 -9.92 6.13 10.64
CA ILE A 153 -8.59 5.83 11.19
C ILE A 153 -7.88 7.11 11.67
N ARG A 154 -7.88 8.17 10.85
CA ARG A 154 -7.27 9.45 11.24
C ARG A 154 -7.98 10.13 12.41
N LYS A 155 -9.31 10.02 12.50
CA LYS A 155 -10.09 10.57 13.60
C LYS A 155 -9.81 9.81 14.90
N SER A 156 -9.89 8.48 14.86
CA SER A 156 -9.61 7.61 16.01
C SER A 156 -8.19 7.82 16.52
N LYS A 157 -7.19 7.88 15.63
CA LYS A 157 -5.80 8.18 16.06
C LYS A 157 -5.68 9.49 16.82
N LYS A 158 -6.31 10.56 16.32
CA LYS A 158 -6.29 11.85 17.03
C LYS A 158 -6.92 11.75 18.42
N ALA A 159 -7.96 10.93 18.59
CA ALA A 159 -8.57 10.69 19.88
C ALA A 159 -7.67 9.84 20.79
N LEU A 160 -7.11 8.73 20.29
CA LEU A 160 -6.19 7.87 21.03
C LEU A 160 -4.90 8.61 21.44
N ASP A 161 -4.36 9.45 20.57
CA ASP A 161 -3.17 10.26 20.87
C ASP A 161 -3.46 11.24 22.03
N LYS A 162 -4.67 11.83 22.08
CA LYS A 162 -5.09 12.66 23.23
C LYS A 162 -5.20 11.85 24.52
N VAL A 163 -5.75 10.63 24.48
CA VAL A 163 -5.80 9.74 25.65
C VAL A 163 -4.38 9.42 26.14
N ILE A 164 -3.46 9.12 25.22
CA ILE A 164 -2.05 8.87 25.53
C ILE A 164 -1.37 10.09 26.18
N ASP A 165 -1.80 11.31 25.85
CA ASP A 165 -1.27 12.56 26.43
C ASP A 165 -1.83 12.88 27.82
N LEU A 166 -3.04 12.42 28.13
CA LEU A 166 -3.66 12.49 29.47
C LEU A 166 -3.00 11.51 30.46
N CYS A 167 -2.34 10.46 29.96
CA CYS A 167 -1.60 9.46 30.74
C CYS A 167 -2.49 8.74 31.78
N PRO A 168 -3.45 7.90 31.36
CA PRO A 168 -4.36 7.21 32.27
C PRO A 168 -3.64 6.17 33.15
N TYR A 169 -4.12 5.96 34.37
CA TYR A 169 -3.64 4.92 35.29
C TYR A 169 -4.62 3.77 35.51
N GLU A 170 -5.88 3.96 35.15
CA GLU A 170 -6.90 2.94 35.31
C GLU A 170 -6.66 1.80 34.32
N GLU A 171 -6.61 0.57 34.82
CA GLU A 171 -6.30 -0.62 34.02
C GLU A 171 -7.34 -0.86 32.92
N THR A 172 -8.61 -0.59 33.20
CA THR A 172 -9.75 -0.66 32.26
C THR A 172 -9.56 0.26 31.06
N VAL A 173 -9.20 1.54 31.30
CA VAL A 173 -8.92 2.55 30.26
C VAL A 173 -7.71 2.12 29.43
N ILE A 174 -6.66 1.62 30.08
CA ILE A 174 -5.43 1.17 29.40
C ILE A 174 -5.71 -0.06 28.52
N ASN A 175 -6.46 -1.04 29.03
CA ASN A 175 -6.86 -2.23 28.29
C ASN A 175 -7.70 -1.86 27.07
N ARG A 176 -8.68 -0.96 27.23
CA ARG A 176 -9.50 -0.46 26.12
C ARG A 176 -8.66 0.33 25.11
N LEU A 177 -7.74 1.18 25.55
CA LEU A 177 -6.80 1.89 24.69
C LEU A 177 -5.95 0.91 23.86
N ASN A 178 -5.37 -0.11 24.49
CA ASN A 178 -4.57 -1.12 23.81
C ASN A 178 -5.38 -1.90 22.77
N GLU A 179 -6.61 -2.27 23.09
CA GLU A 179 -7.54 -2.93 22.16
C GLU A 179 -7.79 -2.05 20.91
N LEU A 180 -8.15 -0.78 21.11
CA LEU A 180 -8.41 0.13 20.00
C LEU A 180 -7.14 0.41 19.18
N CYS A 181 -5.98 0.56 19.83
CA CYS A 181 -4.67 0.67 19.17
C CYS A 181 -4.36 -0.57 18.33
N HIS A 182 -4.66 -1.76 18.85
CA HIS A 182 -4.49 -3.02 18.14
C HIS A 182 -5.38 -3.09 16.89
N ILE A 183 -6.67 -2.78 17.00
CA ILE A 183 -7.60 -2.75 15.87
C ILE A 183 -7.13 -1.77 14.79
N ILE A 184 -6.67 -0.57 15.18
CA ILE A 184 -6.11 0.40 14.22
C ILE A 184 -4.88 -0.18 13.53
N ASN A 185 -3.94 -0.77 14.27
CA ASN A 185 -2.73 -1.36 13.69
C ASN A 185 -3.05 -2.48 12.69
N VAL A 186 -4.00 -3.37 13.01
CA VAL A 186 -4.45 -4.43 12.11
C VAL A 186 -5.11 -3.83 10.87
N SER A 187 -5.97 -2.81 11.04
CA SER A 187 -6.63 -2.14 9.91
C SER A 187 -5.65 -1.49 8.94
N GLU A 188 -4.54 -0.94 9.45
CA GLU A 188 -3.49 -0.30 8.66
C GLU A 188 -2.45 -1.28 8.08
N GLU A 189 -2.45 -2.53 8.52
CA GLU A 189 -1.52 -3.54 8.03
C GLU A 189 -1.73 -3.75 6.52
N ARG A 190 -0.62 -3.82 5.78
CA ARG A 190 -0.64 -3.88 4.32
C ARG A 190 -0.30 -5.27 3.81
N SER A 191 -1.30 -5.96 3.29
CA SER A 191 -1.11 -7.23 2.60
C SER A 191 -1.18 -7.07 1.08
N PHE A 192 -0.63 -8.04 0.35
CA PHE A 192 -0.66 -8.01 -1.12
C PHE A 192 -2.07 -8.35 -1.61
N ASN A 193 -2.71 -7.39 -2.29
CA ASN A 193 -4.05 -7.54 -2.89
C ASN A 193 -4.02 -7.23 -4.41
N GLY A 194 -3.02 -7.80 -5.09
CA GLY A 194 -2.88 -7.75 -6.55
C GLY A 194 -3.21 -9.09 -7.21
N SER A 195 -3.11 -9.14 -8.54
CA SER A 195 -3.32 -10.39 -9.29
C SER A 195 -2.08 -11.27 -9.19
N LYS A 196 -2.21 -12.41 -8.49
CA LYS A 196 -1.19 -13.45 -8.47
C LYS A 196 -0.99 -14.05 -9.87
N MET A 197 -2.06 -14.14 -10.68
CA MET A 197 -1.98 -14.63 -12.05
C MET A 197 -1.15 -13.70 -12.94
N LEU A 198 -1.29 -12.38 -12.78
CA LEU A 198 -0.50 -11.42 -13.53
C LEU A 198 1.00 -11.54 -13.20
N ILE A 199 1.33 -11.82 -11.94
CA ILE A 199 2.72 -12.09 -11.53
C ILE A 199 3.26 -13.30 -12.29
N TRP A 200 2.57 -14.44 -12.24
CA TRP A 200 3.02 -15.66 -12.92
C TRP A 200 3.14 -15.51 -14.43
N ILE A 201 2.14 -14.90 -15.08
CA ILE A 201 2.18 -14.65 -16.54
C ILE A 201 3.37 -13.78 -16.90
N SER A 202 3.63 -12.71 -16.14
CA SER A 202 4.75 -11.83 -16.42
C SER A 202 6.10 -12.52 -16.25
N VAL A 203 6.21 -13.43 -15.26
CA VAL A 203 7.41 -14.27 -15.10
C VAL A 203 7.58 -15.20 -16.31
N ILE A 204 6.53 -15.87 -16.76
CA ILE A 204 6.57 -16.76 -17.93
C ILE A 204 6.93 -15.99 -19.20
N VAL A 205 6.26 -14.86 -19.45
CA VAL A 205 6.52 -13.97 -20.59
C VAL A 205 7.96 -13.45 -20.54
N GLY A 206 8.47 -13.10 -19.36
CA GLY A 206 9.86 -12.69 -19.17
C GLY A 206 10.84 -13.81 -19.52
N VAL A 207 10.62 -15.03 -19.04
CA VAL A 207 11.48 -16.19 -19.34
C VAL A 207 11.46 -16.50 -20.83
N VAL A 208 10.28 -16.60 -21.44
CA VAL A 208 10.14 -16.85 -22.89
C VAL A 208 10.79 -15.74 -23.69
N GLY A 209 10.58 -14.48 -23.29
CA GLY A 209 11.22 -13.32 -23.90
C GLY A 209 12.75 -13.39 -23.85
N ALA A 210 13.33 -13.82 -22.73
CA ALA A 210 14.78 -14.02 -22.60
C ALA A 210 15.33 -15.01 -23.63
N PHE A 211 14.62 -16.13 -23.82
CA PHE A 211 15.01 -17.16 -24.80
C PHE A 211 14.88 -16.67 -26.23
N LEU A 212 13.80 -15.94 -26.56
CA LEU A 212 13.54 -15.43 -27.90
C LEU A 212 14.49 -14.28 -28.29
N SER A 213 14.72 -13.32 -27.39
CA SER A 213 15.57 -12.17 -27.65
C SER A 213 17.06 -12.48 -27.49
N LYS A 214 17.41 -13.62 -26.87
CA LYS A 214 18.76 -13.97 -26.43
C LYS A 214 19.42 -12.85 -25.61
N SER A 215 18.61 -12.07 -24.90
CA SER A 215 19.04 -10.90 -24.13
C SER A 215 18.34 -10.84 -22.78
N TRP A 216 19.00 -10.23 -21.80
CA TRP A 216 18.47 -10.06 -20.45
C TRP A 216 17.68 -8.74 -20.28
N GLU A 217 17.69 -7.86 -21.27
CA GLU A 217 17.05 -6.55 -21.20
C GLU A 217 15.53 -6.64 -20.97
N PHE A 218 14.84 -7.38 -21.83
CA PHE A 218 13.39 -7.57 -21.71
C PHE A 218 12.97 -8.24 -20.38
N PRO A 219 13.62 -9.32 -19.93
CA PRO A 219 13.38 -9.89 -18.59
C PRO A 219 13.64 -8.90 -17.46
N THR A 220 14.72 -8.12 -17.52
CA THR A 220 15.03 -7.13 -16.46
C THR A 220 13.98 -6.03 -16.39
N PHE A 221 13.48 -5.55 -17.53
CA PHE A 221 12.39 -4.59 -17.61
C PHE A 221 11.10 -5.12 -16.97
N LEU A 222 10.71 -6.37 -17.28
CA LEU A 222 9.54 -6.98 -16.67
C LEU A 222 9.74 -7.25 -15.18
N ALA A 223 10.94 -7.65 -14.76
CA ALA A 223 11.25 -7.87 -13.35
C ALA A 223 11.14 -6.58 -12.52
N SER A 224 11.65 -5.45 -13.03
CA SER A 224 11.48 -4.15 -12.36
C SER A 224 10.02 -3.70 -12.33
N GLY A 225 9.28 -3.93 -13.43
CA GLY A 225 7.84 -3.69 -13.47
C GLY A 225 7.07 -4.55 -12.46
N LEU A 226 7.47 -5.82 -12.26
CA LEU A 226 6.88 -6.74 -11.30
C LEU A 226 7.11 -6.31 -9.86
N VAL A 227 8.34 -5.91 -9.51
CA VAL A 227 8.64 -5.41 -8.17
C VAL A 227 7.78 -4.18 -7.87
N LEU A 228 7.70 -3.25 -8.83
CA LEU A 228 6.88 -2.07 -8.69
C LEU A 228 5.39 -2.41 -8.54
N TYR A 229 4.87 -3.29 -9.39
CA TYR A 229 3.51 -3.77 -9.31
C TYR A 229 3.21 -4.43 -7.96
N TRP A 230 4.12 -5.25 -7.46
CA TRP A 230 3.97 -5.95 -6.19
C TRP A 230 3.90 -4.96 -5.02
N VAL A 231 4.81 -3.97 -4.98
CA VAL A 231 4.80 -2.89 -3.98
C VAL A 231 3.51 -2.06 -4.09
N ALA A 232 3.16 -1.61 -5.30
CA ALA A 232 1.95 -0.81 -5.53
C ALA A 232 0.65 -1.55 -5.16
N SER A 233 0.66 -2.88 -5.23
CA SER A 233 -0.48 -3.73 -4.88
C SER A 233 -0.62 -4.01 -3.37
N ARG A 234 0.29 -3.51 -2.53
CA ARG A 234 0.18 -3.59 -1.07
C ARG A 234 -0.92 -2.66 -0.57
N THR A 235 -2.03 -3.25 -0.18
CA THR A 235 -3.26 -2.54 0.18
C THR A 235 -3.46 -2.64 1.69
N PRO A 236 -3.88 -1.56 2.39
CA PRO A 236 -4.24 -1.66 3.80
C PRO A 236 -5.47 -2.55 4.00
N GLN A 237 -5.49 -3.28 5.10
CA GLN A 237 -6.48 -4.31 5.40
C GLN A 237 -7.92 -3.80 5.34
N PHE A 238 -8.20 -2.60 5.88
CA PHE A 238 -9.54 -2.01 5.83
C PHE A 238 -10.10 -1.81 4.40
N LEU A 239 -9.23 -1.56 3.41
CA LEU A 239 -9.65 -1.46 2.02
C LEU A 239 -9.90 -2.82 1.38
N ILE A 240 -9.20 -3.85 1.85
CA ILE A 240 -9.38 -5.21 1.36
C ILE A 240 -10.75 -5.70 1.78
N GLU A 241 -11.10 -5.53 3.06
CA GLU A 241 -12.40 -5.90 3.63
C GLU A 241 -13.53 -5.16 2.93
N LYS A 242 -13.41 -3.83 2.79
CA LYS A 242 -14.38 -3.00 2.05
C LYS A 242 -14.57 -3.44 0.60
N ARG A 243 -13.53 -3.96 -0.06
CA ARG A 243 -13.63 -4.48 -1.44
C ARG A 243 -14.25 -5.87 -1.48
N ALA A 244 -13.96 -6.72 -0.50
CA ALA A 244 -14.56 -8.03 -0.37
C ALA A 244 -16.08 -7.93 -0.20
N GLU A 245 -16.55 -7.01 0.64
CA GLU A 245 -17.98 -6.71 0.83
C GLU A 245 -18.68 -6.27 -0.47
N ARG A 246 -17.97 -5.60 -1.38
CA ARG A 246 -18.50 -5.15 -2.68
C ARG A 246 -18.48 -6.23 -3.77
N GLY A 247 -18.11 -7.47 -3.43
CA GLY A 247 -17.93 -8.55 -4.42
C GLY A 247 -16.71 -8.34 -5.32
N GLY A 248 -15.68 -7.63 -4.83
CA GLY A 248 -14.52 -7.22 -5.60
C GLY A 248 -13.65 -8.40 -6.06
N GLY A 249 -13.91 -8.91 -7.26
CA GLY A 249 -13.04 -9.82 -8.00
C GLY A 249 -11.86 -9.08 -8.66
N ASN A 250 -10.77 -9.79 -8.90
CA ASN A 250 -9.62 -9.22 -9.59
C ASN A 250 -9.85 -9.21 -11.11
N ILE A 251 -9.91 -8.03 -11.72
CA ILE A 251 -10.21 -7.83 -13.17
C ILE A 251 -9.32 -8.71 -14.06
N PHE A 252 -8.04 -8.89 -13.68
CA PHE A 252 -7.10 -9.72 -14.43
C PHE A 252 -7.48 -11.20 -14.42
N SER A 253 -7.94 -11.72 -13.28
CA SER A 253 -8.40 -13.10 -13.18
C SER A 253 -9.61 -13.34 -14.09
N GLY A 254 -10.50 -12.36 -14.20
CA GLY A 254 -11.64 -12.40 -15.13
C GLY A 254 -11.20 -12.36 -16.60
N LEU A 255 -10.27 -11.47 -16.97
CA LEU A 255 -9.80 -11.32 -18.35
C LEU A 255 -9.02 -12.56 -18.82
N ILE A 256 -8.09 -13.06 -17.99
CA ILE A 256 -7.34 -14.29 -18.27
C ILE A 256 -8.30 -15.49 -18.30
N GLY A 257 -9.19 -15.61 -17.32
CA GLY A 257 -10.19 -16.66 -17.28
C GLY A 257 -11.07 -16.67 -18.53
N GLY A 258 -11.52 -15.51 -19.00
CA GLY A 258 -12.29 -15.36 -20.23
C GLY A 258 -11.50 -15.77 -21.48
N ALA A 259 -10.22 -15.36 -21.57
CA ALA A 259 -9.37 -15.72 -22.71
C ALA A 259 -9.16 -17.25 -22.80
N PHE A 260 -8.90 -17.92 -21.68
CA PHE A 260 -8.72 -19.38 -21.67
C PHE A 260 -10.04 -20.15 -21.72
N ALA A 261 -11.16 -19.56 -21.28
CA ALA A 261 -12.48 -20.12 -21.51
C ALA A 261 -12.79 -20.16 -23.01
N ALA A 262 -12.46 -19.11 -23.77
CA ALA A 262 -12.63 -19.08 -25.22
C ALA A 262 -11.83 -20.20 -25.92
N VAL A 263 -10.61 -20.47 -25.45
CA VAL A 263 -9.79 -21.61 -25.91
C VAL A 263 -10.47 -22.95 -25.62
N ALA A 264 -10.99 -23.12 -24.40
CA ALA A 264 -11.65 -24.37 -24.00
C ALA A 264 -12.97 -24.63 -24.76
N THR A 265 -13.66 -23.57 -25.21
CA THR A 265 -14.91 -23.68 -25.97
C THR A 265 -14.72 -23.74 -27.49
N ALA A 266 -13.48 -23.58 -27.99
CA ALA A 266 -13.20 -23.60 -29.42
C ALA A 266 -13.51 -24.96 -30.03
N LYS A 267 -14.20 -24.96 -31.18
CA LYS A 267 -14.65 -26.20 -31.83
C LYS A 267 -13.54 -26.84 -32.66
N THR A 268 -13.48 -28.16 -32.62
CA THR A 268 -12.70 -28.98 -33.56
C THR A 268 -13.67 -29.64 -34.54
N TYR A 269 -13.45 -29.45 -35.85
CA TYR A 269 -14.24 -30.12 -36.87
C TYR A 269 -13.57 -31.43 -37.28
N LYS A 270 -14.31 -32.53 -37.18
CA LYS A 270 -13.87 -33.86 -37.63
C LYS A 270 -14.56 -34.20 -38.94
N THR A 271 -13.81 -34.21 -40.03
CA THR A 271 -14.32 -34.63 -41.34
C THR A 271 -13.97 -36.09 -41.56
N VAL A 272 -14.98 -36.95 -41.70
CA VAL A 272 -14.78 -38.38 -41.99
C VAL A 272 -15.17 -38.62 -43.44
N THR A 273 -14.17 -38.82 -44.29
CA THR A 273 -14.38 -39.17 -45.70
C THR A 273 -14.46 -40.68 -45.82
N LYS A 274 -15.62 -41.20 -46.25
CA LYS A 274 -15.80 -42.62 -46.56
C LYS A 274 -15.57 -42.86 -48.04
N TRP A 275 -14.65 -43.74 -48.36
CA TRP A 275 -14.32 -44.12 -49.73
C TRP A 275 -15.20 -45.27 -50.21
N SER A 276 -15.31 -45.43 -51.53
CA SER A 276 -16.13 -46.48 -52.16
C SER A 276 -15.65 -47.91 -51.85
N ASP A 277 -14.42 -48.06 -51.36
CA ASP A 277 -13.81 -49.31 -50.89
C ASP A 277 -14.16 -49.64 -49.42
N GLY A 278 -14.93 -48.80 -48.74
CA GLY A 278 -15.32 -48.96 -47.34
C GLY A 278 -14.30 -48.44 -46.32
N THR A 279 -13.16 -47.92 -46.77
CA THR A 279 -12.17 -47.29 -45.87
C THR A 279 -12.62 -45.88 -45.48
N THR A 280 -12.16 -45.42 -44.32
CA THR A 280 -12.47 -44.07 -43.83
C THR A 280 -11.19 -43.30 -43.52
N THR A 281 -11.01 -42.13 -44.13
CA THR A 281 -10.00 -41.17 -43.71
C THR A 281 -10.65 -40.13 -42.80
N THR A 282 -9.96 -39.78 -41.73
CA THR A 282 -10.42 -38.80 -40.75
C THR A 282 -9.47 -37.62 -40.76
N ASP A 283 -9.99 -36.44 -41.10
CA ASP A 283 -9.29 -35.17 -41.00
C ASP A 283 -9.81 -34.36 -39.82
N TYR A 284 -8.88 -33.73 -39.10
CA TYR A 284 -9.18 -32.88 -37.95
C TYR A 284 -8.80 -31.44 -38.28
N ASP A 285 -9.80 -30.56 -38.33
CA ASP A 285 -9.58 -29.12 -38.41
C ASP A 285 -9.65 -28.50 -37.02
N ASN A 286 -8.47 -28.09 -36.53
CA ASN A 286 -8.25 -27.44 -35.23
C ASN A 286 -7.95 -25.94 -35.38
N SER A 287 -8.27 -25.33 -36.53
CA SER A 287 -7.95 -23.93 -36.83
C SER A 287 -8.52 -22.96 -35.79
N GLU A 288 -9.76 -23.17 -35.33
CA GLU A 288 -10.41 -22.34 -34.31
C GLU A 288 -9.70 -22.41 -32.95
N THR A 289 -9.29 -23.61 -32.53
CA THR A 289 -8.51 -23.82 -31.29
C THR A 289 -7.14 -23.16 -31.38
N TRP A 290 -6.44 -23.27 -32.52
CA TRP A 290 -5.15 -22.62 -32.71
C TRP A 290 -5.26 -21.09 -32.67
N ILE A 291 -6.26 -20.52 -33.36
CA ILE A 291 -6.48 -19.07 -33.38
C ILE A 291 -6.80 -18.54 -31.98
N SER A 292 -7.67 -19.22 -31.23
CA SER A 292 -8.01 -18.81 -29.86
C SER A 292 -6.81 -18.88 -28.91
N ILE A 293 -5.93 -19.89 -29.05
CA ILE A 293 -4.67 -19.96 -28.27
C ILE A 293 -3.78 -18.76 -28.58
N VAL A 294 -3.60 -18.42 -29.87
CA VAL A 294 -2.78 -17.26 -30.26
C VAL A 294 -3.32 -15.98 -29.64
N ILE A 295 -4.65 -15.77 -29.71
CA ILE A 295 -5.28 -14.59 -29.10
C ILE A 295 -5.06 -14.57 -27.58
N ALA A 296 -5.24 -15.69 -26.88
CA ALA A 296 -5.02 -15.78 -25.44
C ALA A 296 -3.56 -15.47 -25.06
N VAL A 297 -2.59 -15.96 -25.83
CA VAL A 297 -1.16 -15.66 -25.65
C VAL A 297 -0.88 -14.18 -25.87
N VAL A 298 -1.42 -13.58 -26.93
CA VAL A 298 -1.25 -12.14 -27.21
C VAL A 298 -1.81 -11.31 -26.06
N ILE A 299 -2.99 -11.64 -25.54
CA ILE A 299 -3.58 -10.98 -24.37
C ILE A 299 -2.64 -11.08 -23.16
N CYS A 300 -2.09 -12.27 -22.89
CA CYS A 300 -1.15 -12.47 -21.78
C CYS A 300 0.11 -11.60 -21.92
N VAL A 301 0.68 -11.52 -23.13
CA VAL A 301 1.85 -10.68 -23.42
C VAL A 301 1.52 -9.20 -23.23
N VAL A 302 0.39 -8.73 -23.76
CA VAL A 302 -0.04 -7.34 -23.60
C VAL A 302 -0.23 -7.00 -22.12
N LEU A 303 -0.89 -7.86 -21.35
CA LEU A 303 -1.07 -7.64 -19.91
C LEU A 303 0.26 -7.59 -19.15
N ALA A 304 1.22 -8.45 -19.49
CA ALA A 304 2.56 -8.45 -18.90
C ALA A 304 3.36 -7.18 -19.26
N CYS A 305 3.32 -6.74 -20.52
CA CYS A 305 4.03 -5.52 -20.94
C CYS A 305 3.49 -4.24 -20.28
N LEU A 306 2.22 -4.25 -19.86
CA LEU A 306 1.57 -3.12 -19.20
C LEU A 306 1.79 -3.06 -17.67
N LEU A 307 2.72 -3.84 -17.10
CA LEU A 307 2.98 -3.88 -15.65
C LEU A 307 3.17 -2.51 -14.99
N TYR A 308 3.90 -1.59 -15.64
CA TYR A 308 4.11 -0.24 -15.12
C TYR A 308 2.81 0.58 -15.07
N PHE A 309 1.97 0.44 -16.08
CA PHE A 309 0.65 1.05 -16.12
C PHE A 309 -0.24 0.47 -15.00
N TRP A 310 -0.23 -0.85 -14.82
CA TRP A 310 -0.97 -1.50 -13.73
C TRP A 310 -0.46 -1.12 -12.34
N ALA A 311 0.85 -0.99 -12.18
CA ALA A 311 1.46 -0.51 -10.95
C ALA A 311 1.01 0.92 -10.63
N MET A 312 0.96 1.81 -11.64
CA MET A 312 0.46 3.17 -11.47
C MET A 312 -1.02 3.20 -11.03
N LEU A 313 -1.89 2.43 -11.68
CA LEU A 313 -3.30 2.35 -11.28
C LEU A 313 -3.46 1.81 -9.85
N ASN A 314 -2.70 0.78 -9.48
CA ASN A 314 -2.70 0.24 -8.13
C ASN A 314 -2.16 1.24 -7.11
N TYR A 315 -1.11 1.99 -7.45
CA TYR A 315 -0.56 3.05 -6.61
C TYR A 315 -1.63 4.12 -6.32
N LEU A 316 -2.25 4.68 -7.37
CA LEU A 316 -3.29 5.69 -7.22
C LEU A 316 -4.44 5.18 -6.36
N ARG A 317 -4.87 3.94 -6.60
CA ARG A 317 -5.96 3.31 -5.84
C ARG A 317 -5.60 3.07 -4.37
N ASN A 318 -4.42 2.53 -4.07
CA ASN A 318 -4.06 2.01 -2.75
C ASN A 318 -3.32 3.00 -1.84
N TYR A 319 -2.69 4.03 -2.42
CA TYR A 319 -1.84 4.98 -1.69
C TYR A 319 -2.37 6.41 -1.72
N VAL A 320 -3.02 6.81 -2.81
CA VAL A 320 -3.50 8.20 -3.00
C VAL A 320 -4.97 8.32 -2.66
N PHE A 321 -5.83 7.58 -3.36
CA PHE A 321 -7.27 7.77 -3.27
C PHE A 321 -7.98 6.88 -2.26
N TYR A 322 -7.42 5.71 -1.94
CA TYR A 322 -8.05 4.72 -1.05
C TYR A 322 -9.43 4.27 -1.55
N PHE A 323 -9.53 3.98 -2.85
CA PHE A 323 -10.72 3.41 -3.50
C PHE A 323 -10.79 1.89 -3.38
#